data_AF-X1R3U4-F1
#
_entry.id   AF-X1R3U4-F1
#
_cell.length_a   1.000
_cell.length_b   1.000
_cell.length_c   1.000
_cell.angle_alpha   90.00
_cell.angle_beta   90.00
_cell.angle_gamma   90.00
#
_symmetry.space_group_name_H-M   'P 1'
#
loop_
_entity.id
_entity.type
_entity.pdbx_description
1 polymer ?
#
loop_
_entity_poly.entity_id
_entity_poly.type
_entity_poly.pdbx_seq_one_letter_code
_entity_poly.pdbx_strand_id
1 'polypeptide(L)'
;MEEKVRKTAIDIIGDVSWGTHFCQFYQTKEDLIDILVPYFRAGLENNEFCMWITAEPLSAEDAERQLKKKVKDLEDYIKKGQIEILDYSQWYTRSGRFDSDQVLQGLGRKRAESS
;
A
#
# COMPACT_ATOMS: atom_id res chain seq x y z
N MET A 1 11.65 -24.88 -8.20
CA MET A 1 10.79 -24.21 -7.21
C MET A 1 10.02 -23.19 -8.01
N GLU A 2 8.71 -23.33 -8.18
CA GLU A 2 7.92 -22.33 -8.91
C GLU A 2 8.04 -20.99 -8.19
N GLU A 3 8.42 -19.93 -8.91
CA GLU A 3 8.35 -18.58 -8.39
C GLU A 3 6.87 -18.27 -8.09
N LYS A 4 6.55 -18.02 -6.82
CA LYS A 4 5.22 -17.54 -6.45
C LYS A 4 5.06 -16.12 -6.96
N VAL A 5 4.36 -15.99 -8.07
CA VAL A 5 3.94 -14.71 -8.64
C VAL A 5 2.71 -14.16 -7.91
N ARG A 6 2.63 -12.83 -7.80
CA ARG A 6 1.57 -12.08 -7.11
C ARG A 6 0.75 -11.30 -8.12
N LYS A 7 -0.56 -11.30 -7.90
CA LYS A 7 -1.50 -10.51 -8.69
C LYS A 7 -1.44 -9.06 -8.27
N THR A 8 -1.00 -8.20 -9.17
CA THR A 8 -0.97 -6.75 -8.93
C THR A 8 -2.30 -6.07 -9.23
N ALA A 9 -3.20 -6.73 -9.98
CA ALA A 9 -4.42 -6.16 -10.54
C ALA A 9 -4.20 -4.88 -11.38
N ILE A 10 -2.99 -4.68 -11.88
CA ILE A 10 -2.62 -3.62 -12.81
C ILE A 10 -2.27 -4.28 -14.15
N ASP A 11 -3.17 -4.19 -15.12
CA ASP A 11 -3.11 -4.97 -16.37
C ASP A 11 -1.77 -4.83 -17.13
N ILE A 12 -1.19 -3.64 -17.15
CA ILE A 12 0.08 -3.38 -17.86
C ILE A 12 1.30 -3.98 -17.15
N ILE A 13 1.23 -4.18 -15.83
CA ILE A 13 2.30 -4.80 -15.05
C ILE A 13 2.13 -6.32 -15.02
N GLY A 14 0.88 -6.80 -14.92
CA GLY A 14 0.58 -8.22 -14.77
C GLY A 14 1.03 -8.78 -13.43
N ASP A 15 1.27 -10.09 -13.39
CA ASP A 15 1.73 -10.77 -12.18
C ASP A 15 3.24 -10.61 -11.99
N VAL A 16 3.67 -10.43 -10.74
CA VAL A 16 5.08 -10.12 -10.42
C VAL A 16 5.67 -11.06 -9.39
N SER A 17 6.98 -11.33 -9.48
CA SER A 17 7.72 -12.07 -8.45
C SER A 17 7.93 -11.25 -7.18
N TRP A 18 8.28 -11.93 -6.08
CA TRP A 18 8.58 -11.25 -4.81
C TRP A 18 9.77 -10.30 -4.93
N GLY A 19 9.71 -9.16 -4.25
CA GLY A 19 10.79 -8.18 -4.27
C GLY A 19 10.81 -7.29 -5.52
N THR A 20 9.82 -7.43 -6.41
CA THR A 20 9.63 -6.50 -7.53
C THR A 20 9.28 -5.11 -7.02
N HIS A 21 9.98 -4.10 -7.51
CA HIS A 21 9.69 -2.68 -7.26
C HIS A 21 9.42 -1.99 -8.59
N PHE A 22 8.36 -1.20 -8.67
CA PHE A 22 8.01 -0.44 -9.87
C PHE A 22 7.54 0.97 -9.51
N CYS A 23 7.68 1.88 -10.47
CA CYS A 23 7.20 3.26 -10.38
C CYS A 23 6.22 3.50 -11.53
N GLN A 24 5.08 4.11 -11.22
CA GLN A 24 4.08 4.50 -12.22
C GLN A 24 3.89 6.01 -12.19
N PHE A 25 3.84 6.60 -13.38
CA PHE A 25 3.54 8.01 -13.57
C PHE A 25 2.04 8.17 -13.80
N TYR A 26 1.46 9.20 -13.20
CA TYR A 26 0.06 9.55 -13.28
C TYR A 26 -0.08 11.05 -13.47
N GLN A 27 -1.21 11.51 -14.02
CA GLN A 27 -1.44 12.93 -14.28
C GLN A 27 -2.46 13.53 -13.31
N THR A 28 -3.47 12.75 -12.94
CA THR A 28 -4.57 13.19 -12.08
C THR A 28 -4.64 12.39 -10.78
N LYS A 29 -5.40 12.90 -9.83
CA LYS A 29 -5.69 12.19 -8.59
C LYS A 29 -6.50 10.92 -8.86
N GLU A 30 -7.39 10.98 -9.83
CA GLU A 30 -8.23 9.88 -10.28
C GLU A 30 -7.38 8.74 -10.86
N ASP A 31 -6.39 9.06 -11.69
CA ASP A 31 -5.43 8.06 -12.21
C ASP A 31 -4.73 7.31 -11.07
N LEU A 32 -4.27 8.04 -10.05
CA LEU A 32 -3.61 7.45 -8.88
C LEU A 32 -4.55 6.49 -8.13
N ILE A 33 -5.81 6.87 -7.96
CA ILE A 33 -6.83 6.04 -7.30
C ILE A 33 -7.12 4.79 -8.13
N ASP A 34 -7.30 4.94 -9.44
CA ASP A 34 -7.64 3.85 -10.36
C ASP A 34 -6.50 2.81 -10.48
N ILE A 35 -5.26 3.23 -10.23
CA ILE A 35 -4.10 2.32 -10.15
C ILE A 35 -4.00 1.66 -8.77
N LEU A 36 -4.04 2.44 -7.68
CA LEU A 36 -3.70 1.93 -6.35
C LEU A 36 -4.82 1.18 -5.65
N VAL A 37 -6.08 1.55 -5.87
CA VAL A 37 -7.21 0.86 -5.23
C VAL A 37 -7.30 -0.62 -5.66
N PRO A 38 -7.23 -0.97 -6.96
CA PRO A 38 -7.17 -2.37 -7.38
C PRO A 38 -5.95 -3.12 -6.82
N TYR A 39 -4.78 -2.47 -6.79
CA TYR A 39 -3.55 -3.05 -6.26
C TYR A 39 -3.69 -3.45 -4.78
N PHE A 40 -4.14 -2.53 -3.93
CA PHE A 40 -4.32 -2.84 -2.50
C PHE A 40 -5.45 -3.84 -2.27
N ARG A 41 -6.53 -3.76 -3.06
CA ARG A 41 -7.59 -4.77 -3.00
C ARG A 41 -7.04 -6.18 -3.30
N ALA A 42 -6.24 -6.32 -4.35
CA ALA A 42 -5.66 -7.61 -4.72
C ALA A 42 -4.72 -8.14 -3.62
N GLY A 43 -3.88 -7.28 -3.03
CA GLY A 43 -3.05 -7.65 -1.88
C GLY A 43 -3.89 -8.14 -0.69
N LEU A 44 -4.93 -7.39 -0.32
CA LEU A 44 -5.84 -7.74 0.78
C LEU A 44 -6.56 -9.08 0.55
N GLU A 45 -7.11 -9.30 -0.66
CA GLU A 45 -7.77 -10.55 -1.04
C GLU A 45 -6.81 -11.76 -1.04
N ASN A 46 -5.52 -11.53 -1.26
CA ASN A 46 -4.46 -12.55 -1.17
C ASN A 46 -3.86 -12.68 0.24
N ASN A 47 -4.48 -12.09 1.26
CA ASN A 47 -4.03 -12.12 2.65
C ASN A 47 -2.63 -11.49 2.86
N GLU A 48 -2.29 -10.48 2.06
CA GLU A 48 -1.03 -9.75 2.18
C GLU A 48 -1.17 -8.55 3.13
N PHE A 49 -0.09 -8.23 3.85
CA PHE A 49 0.02 -6.96 4.57
C PHE A 49 0.26 -5.82 3.59
N CYS A 50 -0.60 -4.81 3.64
CA CYS A 50 -0.61 -3.67 2.75
C CYS A 50 -0.21 -2.40 3.50
N MET A 51 0.68 -1.59 2.91
CA MET A 51 1.02 -0.27 3.45
C MET A 51 0.89 0.77 2.36
N TRP A 52 0.04 1.77 2.60
CA TRP A 52 -0.18 2.88 1.68
C TRP A 52 0.26 4.18 2.34
N ILE A 53 1.39 4.73 1.88
CA ILE A 53 1.84 6.07 2.27
C ILE A 53 1.29 7.07 1.25
N THR A 54 0.43 7.97 1.68
CA THR A 54 -0.27 8.96 0.84
C THR A 54 0.40 10.33 0.90
N ALA A 55 0.30 11.13 -0.15
CA ALA A 55 0.75 12.51 -0.18
C ALA A 55 -0.20 13.35 -1.06
N GLU A 56 -0.08 14.68 -1.02
CA GLU A 56 -0.86 15.55 -1.90
C GLU A 56 -0.79 15.08 -3.37
N PRO A 57 -1.92 15.02 -4.10
CA PRO A 57 -3.24 15.58 -3.76
C PRO A 57 -4.21 14.60 -3.03
N LEU A 58 -3.74 13.44 -2.59
CA LEU A 58 -4.56 12.39 -1.96
C LEU A 58 -4.19 12.25 -0.47
N SER A 59 -5.09 12.65 0.43
CA SER A 59 -4.87 12.43 1.87
C SER A 59 -5.16 10.98 2.26
N ALA A 60 -4.68 10.57 3.44
CA ALA A 60 -4.93 9.24 3.99
C ALA A 60 -6.44 8.96 4.14
N GLU A 61 -7.22 9.93 4.59
CA GLU A 61 -8.67 9.79 4.79
C GLU A 61 -9.42 9.65 3.46
N ASP A 62 -8.98 10.34 2.41
CA ASP A 62 -9.57 10.16 1.09
C ASP A 62 -9.17 8.80 0.49
N ALA A 63 -7.91 8.39 0.62
CA ALA A 63 -7.47 7.06 0.18
C ALA A 63 -8.28 5.94 0.84
N GLU A 64 -8.47 6.00 2.17
CA GLU A 64 -9.32 5.05 2.90
C GLU A 64 -10.76 5.06 2.37
N ARG A 65 -11.34 6.25 2.16
CA ARG A 65 -12.69 6.39 1.61
C ARG A 65 -12.81 5.80 0.21
N GLN A 66 -11.81 5.98 -0.66
CA GLN A 66 -11.84 5.37 -2.00
C GLN A 66 -11.72 3.86 -1.93
N LEU A 67 -10.85 3.34 -1.06
CA LEU A 67 -10.69 1.91 -0.86
C LEU A 67 -11.97 1.27 -0.33
N LYS A 68 -12.65 1.92 0.63
CA LYS A 68 -13.93 1.46 1.21
C LYS A 68 -15.06 1.35 0.18
N LYS A 69 -15.05 2.17 -0.88
CA LYS A 69 -16.04 2.05 -1.97
C LYS A 69 -15.89 0.76 -2.77
N LYS A 70 -14.70 0.14 -2.78
CA LYS A 70 -14.36 -1.03 -3.60
C LYS A 70 -14.07 -2.29 -2.78
N VAL A 71 -13.72 -2.16 -1.50
CA VAL A 71 -13.42 -3.24 -0.56
C VAL A 71 -14.45 -3.19 0.57
N LYS A 72 -15.43 -4.10 0.52
CA LYS A 72 -16.58 -4.10 1.47
C LYS A 72 -16.19 -4.37 2.92
N ASP A 73 -15.14 -5.15 3.12
CA ASP A 73 -14.68 -5.60 4.45
C ASP A 73 -13.42 -4.84 4.90
N LEU A 74 -13.21 -3.62 4.38
CA LEU A 74 -12.01 -2.83 4.67
C LEU A 74 -11.82 -2.60 6.16
N GLU A 75 -12.88 -2.34 6.91
CA GLU A 75 -12.82 -2.15 8.35
C GLU A 75 -12.26 -3.36 9.09
N ASP A 76 -12.57 -4.57 8.63
CA ASP A 76 -12.06 -5.79 9.23
C ASP A 76 -10.57 -5.98 8.92
N TYR A 77 -10.13 -5.62 7.71
CA TYR A 77 -8.71 -5.60 7.36
C TYR A 77 -7.93 -4.58 8.19
N ILE A 78 -8.49 -3.38 8.41
CA ILE A 78 -7.88 -2.35 9.26
C ILE A 78 -7.80 -2.83 10.71
N LYS A 79 -8.88 -3.39 11.27
CA LYS A 79 -8.90 -3.92 12.65
C LYS A 79 -7.91 -5.06 12.87
N LYS A 80 -7.70 -5.90 11.85
CA LYS A 80 -6.69 -6.97 11.86
C LYS A 80 -5.25 -6.44 11.69
N GLY A 81 -5.07 -5.15 11.39
CA GLY A 81 -3.76 -4.58 11.07
C GLY A 81 -3.21 -5.06 9.73
N GLN A 82 -4.05 -5.59 8.84
CA GLN A 82 -3.63 -6.12 7.55
C GLN A 82 -3.38 -4.98 6.52
N ILE A 83 -3.94 -3.80 6.76
CA ILE A 83 -3.60 -2.61 5.99
C ILE A 83 -3.37 -1.41 6.90
N GLU A 84 -2.34 -0.64 6.57
CA GLU A 84 -2.10 0.67 7.14
C GLU A 84 -2.06 1.75 6.06
N ILE A 85 -2.85 2.80 6.25
CA ILE A 85 -2.91 3.96 5.38
C ILE A 85 -2.38 5.14 6.20
N LEU A 86 -1.28 5.74 5.73
CA LEU A 86 -0.51 6.73 6.47
C LEU A 86 -0.30 7.94 5.59
N ASP A 87 -0.42 9.13 6.16
CA ASP A 87 0.04 10.32 5.46
C ASP A 87 1.58 10.37 5.41
N TYR A 88 2.15 10.94 4.35
CA TYR A 88 3.59 11.08 4.20
C TYR A 88 4.20 11.81 5.40
N SER A 89 3.48 12.77 5.98
CA SER A 89 3.90 13.43 7.20
C SER A 89 4.04 12.45 8.35
N GLN A 90 3.09 11.53 8.56
CA GLN A 90 3.14 10.56 9.65
C GLN A 90 4.29 9.56 9.51
N TRP A 91 4.67 9.21 8.28
CA TRP A 91 5.79 8.31 8.01
C TRP A 91 7.16 9.02 8.06
N TYR A 92 7.28 10.20 7.45
CA TYR A 92 8.55 10.90 7.28
C TYR A 92 8.83 12.01 8.32
N THR A 93 7.84 12.52 9.05
CA THR A 93 8.03 13.60 10.05
C THR A 93 8.29 13.11 11.46
N ARG A 94 8.38 11.80 11.72
CA ARG A 94 8.91 11.32 13.01
C ARG A 94 10.38 11.77 13.24
N SER A 95 11.08 12.19 12.17
CA SER A 95 12.40 12.85 12.21
C SER A 95 12.58 14.01 11.20
N GLY A 96 11.60 14.35 10.38
CA GLY A 96 11.60 15.56 9.52
C GLY A 96 12.57 15.53 8.33
N ARG A 97 13.22 14.39 8.08
CA ARG A 97 14.04 14.11 6.89
C ARG A 97 13.78 12.68 6.44
N PHE A 98 13.84 12.44 5.14
CA PHE A 98 13.89 11.09 4.59
C PHE A 98 15.12 10.37 5.17
N ASP A 99 14.89 9.40 6.04
CA ASP A 99 15.91 8.56 6.65
C ASP A 99 15.63 7.12 6.24
N SER A 100 16.38 6.64 5.25
CA SER A 100 16.24 5.28 4.70
C SER A 100 16.40 4.20 5.76
N ASP A 101 17.23 4.44 6.78
CA ASP A 101 17.46 3.48 7.85
C ASP A 101 16.25 3.42 8.80
N GLN A 102 15.59 4.55 9.07
CA GLN A 102 14.35 4.55 9.84
C GLN A 102 13.18 3.91 9.09
N VAL A 103 13.08 4.11 7.77
CA VAL A 103 12.07 3.44 6.93
C VAL A 103 12.30 1.93 6.94
N LEU A 104 13.55 1.48 6.74
CA LEU A 104 13.91 0.06 6.78
C LEU A 104 13.70 -0.56 8.16
N GLN A 105 14.03 0.16 9.25
CA GLN A 105 13.74 -0.30 10.61
C GLN A 105 12.23 -0.35 10.90
N GLY A 106 11.46 0.62 10.40
CA GLY A 106 10.00 0.63 10.49
C GLY A 106 9.37 -0.57 9.77
N LEU A 107 9.83 -0.86 8.55
CA LEU A 107 9.43 -2.06 7.80
C LEU A 107 9.82 -3.35 8.53
N GLY A 108 11.02 -3.41 9.12
CA GLY A 108 11.48 -4.54 9.92
C GLY A 108 10.63 -4.78 11.16
N ARG A 109 10.20 -3.72 11.86
CA ARG A 109 9.31 -3.82 13.03
C ARG A 109 7.91 -4.30 12.64
N LYS A 110 7.29 -3.70 11.62
CA LYS A 110 5.97 -4.14 11.12
C LYS A 110 5.96 -5.61 10.71
N ARG A 111 7.01 -6.07 10.03
CA ARG A 111 7.15 -7.49 9.66
C ARG A 111 7.14 -8.42 10.87
N ALA A 112 7.71 -8.00 12.01
CA ALA A 112 7.72 -8.79 13.24
C ALA A 112 6.37 -8.77 13.98
N GLU A 113 5.58 -7.71 13.81
CA GLU A 113 4.25 -7.56 14.43
C GLU A 113 3.14 -8.30 13.65
N SER A 114 3.34 -8.55 12.36
CA SER A 114 2.43 -9.32 11.49
C SER A 114 2.78 -10.81 11.34
N SER A 115 3.72 -11.34 12.13
CA SER A 115 4.15 -12.75 12.10
C SER A 115 3.50 -13.60 13.20
#